data_AF-A0A1R1X2E2-F1
#
_entry.id   AF-A0A1R1X2E2-F1
#
_cell.length_a   1.000
_cell.length_b   1.000
_cell.length_c   1.000
_cell.angle_alpha   90.00
_cell.angle_beta   90.00
_cell.angle_gamma   90.00
#
_symmetry.space_group_name_H-M   'P 1'
#
loop_
_entity.id
_entity.type
_entity.pdbx_description
1 polymer ?
#
loop_
_entity_poly.entity_id
_entity_poly.type
_entity_poly.pdbx_seq_one_letter_code
_entity_poly.pdbx_strand_id
1 'polypeptide(L)'
;MISFKTFTDSILKNKAAISSISNSKSFNFVIGNQAADLDSTVSAIALGYYLSLTPGNSQLENLKNTAIFPLINTPSATSKYRLDVKFVLENFLSKNSNSNLDTSEKFGIYIDETHPDLEHLLSNPDNSNSSVYLVDHNSLNIKQTFMDKFVNGIVDHHFDEKLHLNAKIRNIHPVCSCTSLVVLMIKNRLEELQISDYRESMPPNLIMSLLSSLSIDTSNFNDSVVEKIKDADIEATEWLLNLLDKYGTSVDSELEKVSTAAAIIPESKKVRNKSSNPLFANFSNKLFKYFTLLHSLKSDISQLDLTDLFEKDYKLVSAENESFGIINYGTSSIPARLAYLVKK
;
A
#
# COMPACT_ATOMS: atom_id res chain seq x y z
N MET A 1 8.81 -17.49 -4.90
CA MET A 1 9.33 -16.95 -6.18
C MET A 1 10.39 -15.92 -5.83
N ILE A 2 11.36 -15.61 -6.69
CA ILE A 2 12.31 -14.51 -6.41
C ILE A 2 11.92 -13.26 -7.20
N SER A 3 11.44 -13.41 -8.43
CA SER A 3 11.05 -12.30 -9.29
C SER A 3 9.71 -11.67 -8.91
N PHE A 4 9.65 -10.34 -8.86
CA PHE A 4 8.41 -9.58 -8.72
C PHE A 4 7.45 -9.81 -9.90
N LYS A 5 7.99 -9.99 -11.11
CA LYS A 5 7.19 -10.30 -12.31
C LYS A 5 6.41 -11.60 -12.15
N THR A 6 7.03 -12.65 -11.59
CA THR A 6 6.32 -13.92 -11.37
C THR A 6 5.20 -13.76 -10.35
N PHE A 7 5.42 -12.95 -9.31
CA PHE A 7 4.40 -12.61 -8.32
C PHE A 7 3.22 -11.86 -8.96
N THR A 8 3.48 -10.82 -9.76
CA THR A 8 2.41 -10.04 -10.40
C THR A 8 1.65 -10.84 -11.47
N ASP A 9 2.33 -11.68 -12.25
CA ASP A 9 1.68 -12.65 -13.16
C ASP A 9 0.76 -13.61 -12.37
N SER A 10 1.17 -14.02 -11.16
CA SER A 10 0.30 -14.83 -10.27
C SER A 10 -0.90 -14.03 -9.74
N ILE A 11 -0.75 -12.75 -9.40
CA ILE A 11 -1.87 -11.90 -8.98
C ILE A 11 -2.93 -11.84 -10.07
N LEU A 12 -2.53 -11.56 -11.32
CA LEU A 12 -3.48 -11.45 -12.44
C LEU A 12 -4.22 -12.76 -12.70
N LYS A 13 -3.51 -13.88 -12.65
CA LYS A 13 -4.12 -15.21 -12.74
C LYS A 13 -5.12 -15.47 -11.60
N ASN A 14 -4.76 -15.09 -10.37
CA ASN A 14 -5.60 -15.25 -9.20
C ASN A 14 -6.85 -14.34 -9.27
N LYS A 15 -6.68 -13.08 -9.71
CA LYS A 15 -7.77 -12.11 -9.90
C LYS A 15 -8.82 -12.62 -10.89
N ALA A 16 -8.39 -13.21 -12.01
CA ALA A 16 -9.32 -13.81 -12.98
C ALA A 16 -10.14 -14.97 -12.40
N ALA A 17 -9.66 -15.61 -11.33
CA ALA A 17 -10.33 -16.74 -10.68
C ALA A 17 -11.09 -16.36 -9.40
N ILE A 18 -10.86 -15.17 -8.82
CA ILE A 18 -11.28 -14.84 -7.45
C ILE A 18 -12.79 -14.90 -7.24
N SER A 19 -13.56 -14.39 -8.20
CA SER A 19 -15.03 -14.41 -8.18
C SER A 19 -15.62 -15.82 -8.27
N SER A 20 -14.81 -16.80 -8.65
CA SER A 20 -15.17 -18.20 -8.85
C SER A 20 -14.43 -19.17 -7.92
N ILE A 21 -13.73 -18.65 -6.89
CA ILE A 21 -13.02 -19.51 -5.92
C ILE A 21 -14.03 -20.47 -5.30
N SER A 22 -13.81 -21.77 -5.55
CA SER A 22 -14.59 -22.83 -4.93
C SER A 22 -14.09 -23.12 -3.52
N ASN A 23 -14.92 -23.79 -2.73
CA ASN A 23 -14.72 -24.20 -1.33
C ASN A 23 -13.47 -25.08 -1.05
N SER A 24 -12.57 -25.31 -2.01
CA SER A 24 -11.47 -26.29 -1.91
C SER A 24 -10.07 -25.68 -2.04
N LYS A 25 -9.94 -24.35 -2.05
CA LYS A 25 -8.64 -23.66 -2.19
C LYS A 25 -8.46 -22.63 -1.09
N SER A 26 -7.38 -22.80 -0.31
CA SER A 26 -6.89 -21.79 0.64
C SER A 26 -6.65 -20.46 -0.08
N PHE A 27 -7.10 -19.37 0.51
CA PHE A 27 -6.90 -18.03 0.01
C PHE A 27 -6.18 -17.17 1.06
N ASN A 28 -5.28 -16.31 0.58
CA ASN A 28 -4.51 -15.45 1.45
C ASN A 28 -4.74 -14.00 1.07
N PHE A 29 -5.43 -13.26 1.94
CA PHE A 29 -5.64 -11.84 1.75
C PHE A 29 -4.53 -11.06 2.41
N VAL A 30 -4.04 -10.04 1.71
CA VAL A 30 -3.21 -8.99 2.29
C VAL A 30 -3.99 -7.71 2.14
N ILE A 31 -4.47 -7.14 3.23
CA ILE A 31 -5.47 -6.07 3.21
C ILE A 31 -4.95 -4.84 3.93
N GLY A 32 -5.04 -3.69 3.26
CA GLY A 32 -4.80 -2.37 3.85
C GLY A 32 -6.00 -1.83 4.61
N ASN A 33 -5.86 -0.66 5.24
CA ASN A 33 -6.97 -0.05 5.95
C ASN A 33 -8.06 0.48 4.97
N GLN A 34 -9.25 0.76 5.51
CA GLN A 34 -10.42 1.17 4.72
C GLN A 34 -10.28 2.55 4.03
N ALA A 35 -9.31 3.36 4.44
CA ALA A 35 -9.04 4.62 3.76
C ALA A 35 -8.39 4.39 2.39
N ALA A 36 -7.82 3.20 2.17
CA ALA A 36 -7.19 2.74 0.93
C ALA A 36 -6.27 3.83 0.33
N ASP A 37 -5.49 4.48 1.20
CA ASP A 37 -4.51 5.45 0.77
C ASP A 37 -3.29 4.76 0.15
N LEU A 38 -2.30 5.57 -0.20
CA LEU A 38 -1.13 5.09 -0.91
C LEU A 38 -0.32 4.11 -0.07
N ASP A 39 -0.20 4.34 1.24
CA ASP A 39 0.55 3.47 2.15
C ASP A 39 -0.13 2.11 2.28
N SER A 40 -1.43 2.09 2.58
CA SER A 40 -2.24 0.86 2.63
C SER A 40 -2.16 0.06 1.33
N THR A 41 -2.33 0.73 0.19
CA THR A 41 -2.37 0.04 -1.13
C THR A 41 -1.03 -0.54 -1.51
N VAL A 42 0.05 0.26 -1.42
CA VAL A 42 1.40 -0.17 -1.78
C VAL A 42 1.90 -1.23 -0.80
N SER A 43 1.69 -1.04 0.50
CA SER A 43 2.05 -2.02 1.53
C SER A 43 1.37 -3.37 1.31
N ALA A 44 0.10 -3.39 0.88
CA ALA A 44 -0.62 -4.66 0.68
C ALA A 44 0.00 -5.49 -0.46
N ILE A 45 0.36 -4.83 -1.55
CA ILE A 45 0.99 -5.46 -2.72
C ILE A 45 2.41 -5.89 -2.36
N ALA A 46 3.16 -5.03 -1.69
CA ALA A 46 4.54 -5.30 -1.27
C ALA A 46 4.62 -6.42 -0.23
N LEU A 47 3.73 -6.47 0.75
CA LEU A 47 3.70 -7.55 1.73
C LEU A 47 3.24 -8.86 1.06
N GLY A 48 2.29 -8.81 0.13
CA GLY A 48 1.96 -9.96 -0.71
C GLY A 48 3.17 -10.49 -1.47
N TYR A 49 4.00 -9.60 -2.02
CA TYR A 49 5.23 -9.99 -2.69
C TYR A 49 6.22 -10.65 -1.72
N TYR A 50 6.46 -10.03 -0.56
CA TYR A 50 7.28 -10.60 0.51
C TYR A 50 6.82 -12.01 0.91
N LEU A 51 5.51 -12.20 1.12
CA LEU A 51 4.95 -13.50 1.47
C LEU A 51 5.13 -14.53 0.34
N SER A 52 5.18 -14.11 -0.91
CA SER A 52 5.44 -15.00 -2.06
C SER A 52 6.91 -15.46 -2.18
N LEU A 53 7.84 -14.79 -1.48
CA LEU A 53 9.25 -15.12 -1.50
C LEU A 53 9.52 -16.50 -0.88
N THR A 54 10.57 -17.17 -1.34
CA THR A 54 11.04 -18.41 -0.69
C THR A 54 11.38 -18.10 0.78
N PRO A 55 11.13 -19.02 1.74
CA PRO A 55 11.53 -18.80 3.14
C PRO A 55 13.03 -18.58 3.26
N GLY A 56 13.42 -17.67 4.15
CA GLY A 56 14.81 -17.47 4.54
C GLY A 56 15.18 -18.35 5.73
N ASN A 57 16.42 -18.22 6.23
CA ASN A 57 16.89 -19.01 7.37
C ASN A 57 16.23 -18.59 8.69
N SER A 58 16.04 -17.28 8.90
CA SER A 58 15.48 -16.74 10.15
C SER A 58 13.98 -16.55 10.09
N GLN A 59 13.42 -16.44 8.87
CA GLN A 59 12.01 -16.18 8.67
C GLN A 59 11.38 -17.19 7.71
N LEU A 60 10.70 -18.15 8.32
CA LEU A 60 10.13 -19.32 7.66
C LEU A 60 8.75 -19.03 7.05
N GLU A 61 8.05 -18.00 7.53
CA GLU A 61 6.71 -17.68 7.06
C GLU A 61 6.74 -17.19 5.61
N ASN A 62 6.00 -17.92 4.79
CA ASN A 62 5.80 -17.64 3.37
C ASN A 62 4.53 -18.35 2.89
N LEU A 63 4.07 -17.92 1.72
CA LEU A 63 2.88 -18.36 1.03
C LEU A 63 3.23 -18.84 -0.38
N LYS A 64 4.46 -19.32 -0.57
CA LYS A 64 4.94 -19.82 -1.86
C LYS A 64 4.00 -20.92 -2.36
N ASN A 65 3.63 -20.86 -3.64
CA ASN A 65 2.70 -21.77 -4.31
C ASN A 65 1.24 -21.72 -3.81
N THR A 66 0.88 -20.73 -2.99
CA THR A 66 -0.52 -20.47 -2.61
C THR A 66 -1.06 -19.24 -3.33
N ALA A 67 -2.39 -19.09 -3.37
CA ALA A 67 -3.00 -17.91 -3.95
C ALA A 67 -2.94 -16.74 -2.95
N ILE A 68 -2.33 -15.63 -3.38
CA ILE A 68 -2.22 -14.38 -2.63
C ILE A 68 -3.02 -13.30 -3.36
N PHE A 69 -3.78 -12.52 -2.60
CA PHE A 69 -4.71 -11.52 -3.08
C PHE A 69 -4.48 -10.20 -2.31
N PRO A 70 -3.68 -9.26 -2.86
CA PRO A 70 -3.56 -7.92 -2.31
C PRO A 70 -4.87 -7.16 -2.50
N LEU A 71 -5.53 -6.82 -1.40
CA LEU A 71 -6.83 -6.17 -1.39
C LEU A 71 -6.67 -4.67 -1.18
N ILE A 72 -7.34 -3.91 -2.04
CA ILE A 72 -7.59 -2.48 -1.86
C ILE A 72 -8.94 -2.39 -1.14
N ASN A 73 -8.92 -1.99 0.13
CA ASN A 73 -10.05 -2.12 1.05
C ASN A 73 -11.12 -1.01 0.86
N THR A 74 -11.54 -0.81 -0.38
CA THR A 74 -12.59 0.11 -0.80
C THR A 74 -13.22 -0.40 -2.11
N PRO A 75 -14.46 -0.03 -2.46
CA PRO A 75 -15.04 -0.40 -3.76
C PRO A 75 -14.29 0.20 -4.95
N SER A 76 -14.26 -0.51 -6.07
CA SER A 76 -13.60 -0.11 -7.33
C SER A 76 -14.07 1.26 -7.85
N ALA A 77 -15.35 1.59 -7.64
CA ALA A 77 -15.95 2.87 -8.01
C ALA A 77 -15.32 4.08 -7.29
N THR A 78 -14.71 3.86 -6.11
CA THR A 78 -14.05 4.92 -5.33
C THR A 78 -12.63 5.21 -5.81
N SER A 79 -12.12 4.49 -6.81
CA SER A 79 -10.79 4.73 -7.38
C SER A 79 -10.60 6.18 -7.88
N LYS A 80 -11.70 6.85 -8.24
CA LYS A 80 -11.72 8.28 -8.61
C LYS A 80 -11.38 9.23 -7.45
N TYR A 81 -11.47 8.77 -6.19
CA TYR A 81 -11.21 9.58 -4.99
C TYR A 81 -9.72 9.78 -4.72
N ARG A 82 -8.88 8.83 -5.14
CA ARG A 82 -7.44 8.78 -4.83
C ARG A 82 -6.65 8.80 -6.14
N LEU A 83 -6.54 9.98 -6.76
CA LEU A 83 -5.85 10.14 -8.04
C LEU A 83 -4.36 9.79 -7.94
N ASP A 84 -3.75 9.98 -6.77
CA ASP A 84 -2.39 9.55 -6.43
C ASP A 84 -2.25 8.02 -6.45
N VAL A 85 -3.16 7.30 -5.78
CA VAL A 85 -3.20 5.83 -5.80
C VAL A 85 -3.46 5.31 -7.21
N LYS A 86 -4.44 5.88 -7.91
CA LYS A 86 -4.76 5.53 -9.30
C LYS A 86 -3.53 5.69 -10.20
N PHE A 87 -2.82 6.81 -10.09
CA PHE A 87 -1.60 7.08 -10.85
C PHE A 87 -0.52 6.02 -10.60
N VAL A 88 -0.25 5.66 -9.34
CA VAL A 88 0.77 4.66 -9.00
C VAL A 88 0.36 3.27 -9.48
N LEU A 89 -0.90 2.89 -9.32
CA LEU A 89 -1.43 1.63 -9.84
C LEU A 89 -1.29 1.53 -11.35
N GLU A 90 -1.68 2.57 -12.10
CA GLU A 90 -1.68 2.55 -13.55
C GLU A 90 -0.28 2.54 -14.16
N ASN A 91 0.68 3.24 -13.55
CA ASN A 91 1.98 3.47 -14.16
C ASN A 91 3.10 2.57 -13.62
N PHE A 92 2.98 2.05 -12.39
CA PHE A 92 4.04 1.28 -11.74
C PHE A 92 3.58 -0.11 -11.27
N LEU A 93 2.30 -0.25 -10.93
CA LEU A 93 1.72 -1.50 -10.43
C LEU A 93 0.62 -2.01 -11.36
N SER A 94 0.90 -2.05 -12.67
CA SER A 94 0.03 -2.65 -13.67
C SER A 94 0.82 -3.43 -14.72
N LYS A 95 0.12 -4.25 -15.47
CA LYS A 95 0.61 -4.83 -16.73
C LYS A 95 -0.10 -4.14 -17.89
N ASN A 96 0.66 -3.48 -18.74
CA ASN A 96 0.14 -2.96 -20.00
C ASN A 96 -0.21 -4.13 -20.92
N SER A 97 -1.47 -4.21 -21.35
CA SER A 97 -1.83 -5.12 -22.44
C SER A 97 -1.25 -4.55 -23.74
N ASN A 98 -0.67 -5.39 -24.59
CA ASN A 98 -0.15 -4.98 -25.91
C ASN A 98 -1.26 -4.56 -26.91
N SER A 99 -2.49 -4.34 -26.46
CA SER A 99 -3.59 -3.87 -27.30
C SER A 99 -3.84 -2.39 -27.02
N ASN A 100 -4.10 -1.61 -28.08
CA ASN A 100 -4.34 -0.16 -28.07
C ASN A 100 -5.61 0.29 -27.28
N LEU A 101 -6.04 -0.49 -26.28
CA LEU A 101 -7.05 -0.11 -25.31
C LEU A 101 -6.37 0.24 -23.98
N ASP A 102 -6.87 1.30 -23.37
CA ASP A 102 -6.54 1.85 -22.05
C ASP A 102 -6.97 0.90 -20.90
N THR A 103 -6.63 -0.39 -21.02
CA THR A 103 -6.99 -1.45 -20.08
C THR A 103 -5.70 -2.02 -19.49
N SER A 104 -5.05 -1.24 -18.63
CA SER A 104 -3.94 -1.74 -17.81
C SER A 104 -4.49 -2.64 -16.70
N GLU A 105 -3.94 -3.86 -16.59
CA GLU A 105 -4.35 -4.79 -15.54
C GLU A 105 -3.57 -4.46 -14.25
N LYS A 106 -4.25 -3.82 -13.30
CA LYS A 106 -3.67 -3.33 -12.04
C LYS A 106 -3.38 -4.49 -11.08
N PHE A 107 -2.24 -4.43 -10.41
CA PHE A 107 -1.81 -5.39 -9.39
C PHE A 107 -2.47 -5.04 -8.05
N GLY A 108 -3.78 -5.21 -7.97
CA GLY A 108 -4.58 -4.94 -6.79
C GLY A 108 -6.04 -5.33 -7.06
N ILE A 109 -6.73 -5.78 -6.02
CA ILE A 109 -8.10 -6.26 -6.13
C ILE A 109 -8.95 -5.42 -5.20
N TYR A 110 -9.89 -4.66 -5.74
CA TYR A 110 -10.83 -3.90 -4.91
C TYR A 110 -11.73 -4.87 -4.15
N ILE A 111 -12.22 -4.46 -2.97
CA ILE A 111 -12.97 -5.37 -2.09
C ILE A 111 -14.25 -5.90 -2.77
N ASP A 112 -14.89 -5.09 -3.63
CA ASP A 112 -16.07 -5.43 -4.41
C ASP A 112 -15.77 -6.27 -5.68
N GLU A 113 -14.50 -6.44 -6.04
CA GLU A 113 -14.06 -7.38 -7.08
C GLU A 113 -13.81 -8.80 -6.53
N THR A 114 -13.93 -8.99 -5.20
CA THR A 114 -13.77 -10.30 -4.54
C THR A 114 -15.04 -11.15 -4.64
N HIS A 115 -15.04 -12.35 -4.05
CA HIS A 115 -16.23 -13.19 -4.01
C HIS A 115 -17.39 -12.45 -3.30
N PRO A 116 -18.61 -12.40 -3.87
CA PRO A 116 -19.70 -11.57 -3.35
C PRO A 116 -20.17 -11.97 -1.95
N ASP A 117 -19.90 -13.21 -1.55
CA ASP A 117 -20.15 -13.72 -0.21
C ASP A 117 -18.86 -14.24 0.41
N LEU A 118 -17.96 -13.31 0.74
CA LEU A 118 -16.65 -13.63 1.30
C LEU A 118 -16.76 -14.17 2.73
N GLU A 119 -17.76 -13.73 3.48
CA GLU A 119 -18.05 -14.22 4.82
C GLU A 119 -18.45 -15.70 4.79
N HIS A 120 -19.37 -16.10 3.90
CA HIS A 120 -19.72 -17.50 3.74
C HIS A 120 -18.52 -18.34 3.28
N LEU A 121 -17.69 -17.83 2.36
CA LEU A 121 -16.47 -18.52 1.93
C LEU A 121 -15.51 -18.78 3.11
N LEU A 122 -15.30 -17.79 3.98
CA LEU A 122 -14.49 -17.90 5.19
C LEU A 122 -15.15 -18.75 6.28
N SER A 123 -16.47 -18.88 6.31
CA SER A 123 -17.16 -19.73 7.29
C SER A 123 -16.97 -21.24 7.01
N ASN A 124 -16.58 -21.61 5.79
CA ASN A 124 -16.46 -23.01 5.38
C ASN A 124 -15.25 -23.72 6.06
N PRO A 125 -15.46 -24.86 6.74
CA PRO A 125 -14.38 -25.63 7.38
C PRO A 125 -13.25 -26.07 6.43
N ASP A 126 -13.56 -26.31 5.16
CA ASP A 126 -12.57 -26.72 4.14
C ASP A 126 -11.58 -25.59 3.79
N ASN A 127 -11.92 -24.34 4.15
CA ASN A 127 -11.07 -23.16 3.98
C ASN A 127 -10.29 -22.79 5.25
N SER A 128 -10.16 -23.70 6.21
CA SER A 128 -9.42 -23.51 7.47
C SER A 128 -7.94 -23.16 7.29
N ASN A 129 -7.35 -23.44 6.12
CA ASN A 129 -5.97 -23.09 5.77
C ASN A 129 -5.83 -21.68 5.14
N SER A 130 -6.90 -20.90 5.07
CA SER A 130 -6.85 -19.51 4.60
C SER A 130 -6.19 -18.60 5.65
N SER A 131 -5.68 -17.46 5.21
CA SER A 131 -5.03 -16.49 6.10
C SER A 131 -5.29 -15.06 5.67
N VAL A 132 -5.30 -14.16 6.64
CA VAL A 132 -5.44 -12.72 6.45
C VAL A 132 -4.21 -12.03 7.05
N TYR A 133 -3.63 -11.12 6.28
CA TYR A 133 -2.48 -10.32 6.67
C TYR A 133 -2.90 -8.85 6.62
N LEU A 134 -2.84 -8.17 7.76
CA LEU A 134 -3.17 -6.77 7.88
C LEU A 134 -1.93 -5.92 7.61
N VAL A 135 -2.10 -4.87 6.82
CA VAL A 135 -1.09 -3.82 6.64
C VAL A 135 -1.68 -2.46 6.92
N ASP A 136 -0.89 -1.57 7.52
CA ASP A 136 -1.28 -0.18 7.78
C ASP A 136 -2.55 -0.06 8.68
N HIS A 137 -2.82 -1.12 9.43
CA HIS A 137 -3.74 -1.22 10.56
C HIS A 137 -3.49 -2.55 11.31
N ASN A 138 -3.90 -2.61 12.57
CA ASN A 138 -3.77 -3.80 13.42
C ASN A 138 -5.12 -4.30 13.99
N SER A 139 -6.23 -3.74 13.50
CA SER A 139 -7.59 -4.01 13.94
C SER A 139 -8.56 -3.98 12.76
N LEU A 140 -9.40 -5.01 12.63
CA LEU A 140 -10.40 -5.09 11.56
C LEU A 140 -11.56 -4.14 11.83
N ASN A 141 -12.13 -3.58 10.77
CA ASN A 141 -13.41 -2.88 10.86
C ASN A 141 -14.50 -3.85 11.36
N ILE A 142 -15.47 -3.36 12.13
CA ILE A 142 -16.65 -4.11 12.59
C ILE A 142 -17.34 -4.92 11.48
N LYS A 143 -17.37 -4.39 10.24
CA LYS A 143 -17.94 -5.04 9.04
C LYS A 143 -17.08 -6.18 8.48
N GLN A 144 -15.85 -6.35 8.97
CA GLN A 144 -14.86 -7.30 8.48
C GLN A 144 -14.43 -8.30 9.58
N THR A 145 -15.09 -8.28 10.74
CA THR A 145 -14.78 -9.16 11.89
C THR A 145 -14.92 -10.65 11.59
N PHE A 146 -15.64 -11.03 10.53
CA PHE A 146 -15.65 -12.41 10.03
C PHE A 146 -14.25 -12.91 9.60
N MET A 147 -13.29 -12.00 9.35
CA MET A 147 -11.90 -12.31 9.04
C MET A 147 -11.01 -12.53 10.29
N ASP A 148 -11.49 -12.19 11.49
CA ASP A 148 -10.69 -12.08 12.72
C ASP A 148 -9.89 -13.35 13.04
N LYS A 149 -10.55 -14.52 12.98
CA LYS A 149 -9.94 -15.82 13.25
C LYS A 149 -8.88 -16.25 12.22
N PHE A 150 -8.80 -15.57 11.08
CA PHE A 150 -7.85 -15.85 9.99
C PHE A 150 -6.65 -14.93 10.01
N VAL A 151 -6.62 -13.91 10.87
CA VAL A 151 -5.50 -12.98 10.94
C VAL A 151 -4.24 -13.72 11.40
N ASN A 152 -3.29 -13.85 10.48
CA ASN A 152 -2.05 -14.60 10.65
C ASN A 152 -0.81 -13.70 10.52
N GLY A 153 -0.99 -12.44 10.15
CA GLY A 153 0.09 -11.45 10.16
C GLY A 153 -0.38 -10.01 10.22
N ILE A 154 0.44 -9.14 10.80
CA ILE A 154 0.22 -7.70 10.93
C ILE A 154 1.55 -6.98 10.68
N VAL A 155 1.53 -5.99 9.80
CA VAL A 155 2.61 -4.99 9.65
C VAL A 155 1.97 -3.62 9.73
N ASP A 156 2.31 -2.82 10.74
CA ASP A 156 1.60 -1.57 10.99
C ASP A 156 2.49 -0.53 11.71
N HIS A 157 2.13 0.73 11.57
CA HIS A 157 2.80 1.85 12.21
C HIS A 157 1.88 2.69 13.13
N HIS A 158 0.59 2.33 13.23
CA HIS A 158 -0.35 2.94 14.15
C HIS A 158 -0.15 2.44 15.60
N PHE A 159 -0.97 2.98 16.52
CA PHE A 159 -1.01 2.51 17.89
C PHE A 159 -1.39 1.02 17.94
N ASP A 160 -0.60 0.24 18.68
CA ASP A 160 -0.81 -1.19 18.84
C ASP A 160 -2.00 -1.47 19.79
N GLU A 161 -3.14 -1.89 19.24
CA GLU A 161 -4.36 -2.25 19.99
C GLU A 161 -4.24 -3.58 20.75
N LYS A 162 -3.09 -4.25 20.68
CA LYS A 162 -2.82 -5.54 21.36
C LYS A 162 -3.73 -6.68 20.92
N LEU A 163 -4.26 -6.60 19.70
CA LEU A 163 -5.01 -7.65 19.04
C LEU A 163 -4.08 -8.66 18.34
N HIS A 164 -4.65 -9.83 18.02
CA HIS A 164 -4.02 -10.91 17.27
C HIS A 164 -2.59 -11.27 17.72
N LEU A 165 -2.37 -11.40 19.03
CA LEU A 165 -1.04 -11.61 19.62
C LEU A 165 -0.33 -12.89 19.14
N ASN A 166 -1.10 -13.85 18.64
CA ASN A 166 -0.58 -15.12 18.09
C ASN A 166 -0.31 -15.06 16.58
N ALA A 167 -0.49 -13.90 15.93
CA ALA A 167 -0.15 -13.73 14.52
C ALA A 167 1.34 -14.02 14.31
N LYS A 168 1.66 -14.81 13.30
CA LYS A 168 3.02 -15.29 13.06
C LYS A 168 3.98 -14.20 12.59
N ILE A 169 3.45 -13.20 11.91
CA ILE A 169 4.16 -11.96 11.58
C ILE A 169 3.49 -10.86 12.39
N ARG A 170 4.21 -10.21 13.31
CA ARG A 170 3.67 -9.08 14.07
C ARG A 170 4.73 -7.99 14.17
N ASN A 171 4.78 -7.14 13.14
CA ASN A 171 5.73 -6.05 13.01
C ASN A 171 4.99 -4.72 13.17
N ILE A 172 4.86 -4.25 14.42
CA ILE A 172 4.14 -3.01 14.73
C ILE A 172 5.11 -2.04 15.38
N HIS A 173 5.53 -1.02 14.62
CA HIS A 173 6.52 -0.04 15.08
C HIS A 173 6.19 1.37 14.58
N PRO A 174 6.34 2.41 15.43
CA PRO A 174 6.07 3.77 15.02
C PRO A 174 7.09 4.22 13.97
N VAL A 175 6.63 4.49 12.76
CA VAL A 175 7.39 5.02 11.62
C VAL A 175 6.48 5.98 10.83
N CYS A 176 7.01 6.76 9.89
CA CYS A 176 6.18 7.62 9.06
C CYS A 176 5.26 6.83 8.12
N SER A 177 5.75 5.72 7.57
CA SER A 177 5.02 4.89 6.60
C SER A 177 5.11 3.40 6.94
N CYS A 178 3.98 2.69 6.92
CA CYS A 178 3.94 1.23 6.99
C CYS A 178 4.79 0.59 5.86
N THR A 179 4.83 1.21 4.69
CA THR A 179 5.65 0.77 3.55
C THR A 179 7.13 0.69 3.94
N SER A 180 7.64 1.58 4.80
CA SER A 180 9.02 1.50 5.32
C SER A 180 9.31 0.15 5.99
N LEU A 181 8.39 -0.35 6.82
CA LEU A 181 8.54 -1.65 7.49
C LEU A 181 8.55 -2.80 6.48
N VAL A 182 7.64 -2.78 5.50
CA VAL A 182 7.53 -3.82 4.47
C VAL A 182 8.77 -3.85 3.57
N VAL A 183 9.32 -2.67 3.21
CA VAL A 183 10.58 -2.55 2.45
C VAL A 183 11.73 -3.23 3.17
N LEU A 184 11.89 -2.98 4.48
CA LEU A 184 12.95 -3.60 5.26
C LEU A 184 12.74 -5.10 5.43
N MET A 185 11.49 -5.57 5.53
CA MET A 185 11.20 -7.01 5.50
C MET A 185 11.63 -7.66 4.18
N ILE A 186 11.37 -7.02 3.05
CA ILE A 186 11.81 -7.50 1.73
C ILE A 186 13.33 -7.50 1.64
N LYS A 187 13.99 -6.39 2.02
CA LYS A 187 15.46 -6.26 2.04
C LYS A 187 16.09 -7.42 2.83
N ASN A 188 15.67 -7.59 4.09
CA ASN A 188 16.19 -8.64 4.96
C ASN A 188 15.97 -10.03 4.36
N ARG A 189 14.80 -10.30 3.78
CA ARG A 189 14.54 -11.58 3.11
C ARG A 189 15.45 -11.83 1.91
N LEU A 190 15.71 -10.81 1.10
CA LEU A 190 16.59 -10.94 -0.07
C LEU A 190 18.06 -11.14 0.34
N GLU A 191 18.50 -10.52 1.44
CA GLU A 191 19.82 -10.73 2.03
C GLU A 191 19.96 -12.16 2.60
N GLU A 192 18.94 -12.67 3.32
CA GLU A 192 18.91 -14.06 3.80
C GLU A 192 18.98 -15.09 2.67
N LEU A 193 18.33 -14.79 1.54
CA LEU A 193 18.36 -15.61 0.33
C LEU A 193 19.66 -15.45 -0.48
N GLN A 194 20.60 -14.63 0.00
CA GLN A 194 21.89 -14.36 -0.64
C GLN A 194 21.75 -13.88 -2.10
N ILE A 195 20.68 -13.15 -2.40
CA ILE A 195 20.48 -12.59 -3.74
C ILE A 195 21.46 -11.42 -3.91
N SER A 196 22.31 -11.49 -4.94
CA SER A 196 23.34 -10.46 -5.20
C SER A 196 22.89 -9.41 -6.23
N ASP A 197 21.96 -9.78 -7.12
CA ASP A 197 21.33 -8.89 -8.09
C ASP A 197 19.82 -8.82 -7.83
N TYR A 198 19.36 -7.64 -7.45
CA TYR A 198 17.96 -7.39 -7.13
C TYR A 198 17.13 -6.95 -8.33
N ARG A 199 17.66 -6.87 -9.56
CA ARG A 199 16.88 -6.34 -10.70
C ARG A 199 15.56 -7.08 -10.95
N GLU A 200 15.53 -8.40 -10.74
CA GLU A 200 14.30 -9.18 -10.90
C GLU A 200 13.38 -9.12 -9.68
N SER A 201 13.94 -9.01 -8.47
CA SER A 201 13.18 -9.01 -7.21
C SER A 201 12.68 -7.62 -6.82
N MET A 202 13.49 -6.60 -7.10
CA MET A 202 13.23 -5.18 -6.92
C MET A 202 13.38 -4.45 -8.26
N PRO A 203 12.50 -4.68 -9.24
CA PRO A 203 12.53 -3.94 -10.50
C PRO A 203 12.16 -2.46 -10.27
N PRO A 204 12.53 -1.54 -11.19
CA PRO A 204 12.29 -0.11 -11.03
C PRO A 204 10.83 0.26 -10.75
N ASN A 205 9.86 -0.43 -11.36
CA ASN A 205 8.44 -0.14 -11.14
C ASN A 205 8.00 -0.47 -9.70
N LEU A 206 8.48 -1.55 -9.09
CA LEU A 206 8.25 -1.82 -7.67
C LEU A 206 8.92 -0.76 -6.80
N ILE A 207 10.19 -0.43 -7.07
CA ILE A 207 10.92 0.60 -6.31
C ILE A 207 10.20 1.96 -6.36
N MET A 208 9.76 2.39 -7.53
CA MET A 208 9.00 3.64 -7.70
C MET A 208 7.70 3.60 -6.91
N SER A 209 6.97 2.49 -6.94
CA SER A 209 5.73 2.37 -6.14
C SER A 209 5.99 2.44 -4.63
N LEU A 210 7.08 1.85 -4.13
CA LEU A 210 7.46 1.91 -2.71
C LEU A 210 7.84 3.34 -2.32
N LEU A 211 8.73 3.97 -3.10
CA LEU A 211 9.13 5.38 -2.90
C LEU A 211 7.94 6.34 -2.96
N SER A 212 6.86 6.00 -3.67
CA SER A 212 5.65 6.82 -3.74
C SER A 212 5.01 7.06 -2.37
N SER A 213 4.76 5.98 -1.59
CA SER A 213 4.21 6.09 -0.24
C SER A 213 5.21 6.72 0.71
N LEU A 214 6.47 6.26 0.73
CA LEU A 214 7.49 6.85 1.60
C LEU A 214 7.62 8.37 1.36
N SER A 215 7.59 8.82 0.10
CA SER A 215 7.68 10.26 -0.21
C SER A 215 6.47 11.05 0.30
N ILE A 216 5.26 10.48 0.26
CA ILE A 216 4.05 11.16 0.71
C ILE A 216 3.98 11.23 2.23
N ASP A 217 4.22 10.12 2.93
CA ASP A 217 3.99 10.03 4.37
C ASP A 217 5.14 10.63 5.19
N THR A 218 6.37 10.65 4.64
CA THR A 218 7.48 11.45 5.19
C THR A 218 7.39 12.93 4.78
N SER A 219 6.35 13.34 4.05
CA SER A 219 6.23 14.70 3.47
C SER A 219 7.49 15.13 2.71
N ASN A 220 8.08 14.20 1.96
CA ASN A 220 9.35 14.33 1.27
C ASN A 220 10.51 14.74 2.18
N PHE A 221 10.60 14.13 3.36
CA PHE A 221 11.62 14.42 4.37
C PHE A 221 11.69 15.90 4.78
N ASN A 222 10.54 16.56 4.86
CA ASN A 222 10.44 17.94 5.28
C ASN A 222 10.64 18.10 6.80
N ASP A 223 11.25 19.21 7.22
CA ASP A 223 11.43 19.54 8.64
C ASP A 223 10.10 19.54 9.43
N SER A 224 8.95 19.78 8.77
CA SER A 224 7.63 19.80 9.41
C SER A 224 7.18 18.47 10.04
N VAL A 225 7.78 17.35 9.63
CA VAL A 225 7.46 16.01 10.16
C VAL A 225 8.69 15.29 10.70
N VAL A 226 9.81 16.00 10.89
CA VAL A 226 11.11 15.44 11.27
C VAL A 226 11.04 14.54 12.52
N GLU A 227 10.20 14.90 13.50
CA GLU A 227 10.03 14.12 14.74
C GLU A 227 9.35 12.76 14.52
N LYS A 228 8.59 12.61 13.43
CA LYS A 228 7.89 11.38 13.07
C LYS A 228 8.75 10.44 12.23
N ILE A 229 9.69 10.99 11.45
CA ILE A 229 10.62 10.21 10.61
C ILE A 229 11.54 9.41 11.52
N LYS A 230 11.59 8.10 11.33
CA LYS A 230 12.46 7.18 12.09
C LYS A 230 13.52 6.54 11.20
N ASP A 231 14.48 5.87 11.84
CA ASP A 231 15.59 5.19 11.15
C ASP A 231 15.12 4.22 10.07
N ALA A 232 13.99 3.55 10.29
CA ALA A 232 13.41 2.65 9.30
C ALA A 232 12.95 3.38 8.01
N ASP A 233 12.41 4.59 8.12
CA ASP A 233 12.02 5.40 6.95
C ASP A 233 13.26 5.84 6.14
N ILE A 234 14.31 6.20 6.87
CA ILE A 234 15.61 6.62 6.32
C ILE A 234 16.27 5.45 5.58
N GLU A 235 16.41 4.31 6.26
CA GLU A 235 17.06 3.12 5.73
C GLU A 235 16.31 2.57 4.51
N ALA A 236 14.98 2.47 4.59
CA ALA A 236 14.16 2.02 3.48
C ALA A 236 14.31 2.93 2.25
N THR A 237 14.22 4.25 2.45
CA THR A 237 14.37 5.23 1.35
C THR A 237 15.76 5.20 0.75
N GLU A 238 16.79 5.19 1.58
CA GLU A 238 18.19 5.15 1.13
C GLU A 238 18.46 3.90 0.31
N TRP A 239 18.03 2.73 0.80
CA TRP A 239 18.21 1.47 0.08
C TRP A 239 17.54 1.50 -1.29
N LEU A 240 16.29 1.96 -1.37
CA LEU A 240 15.54 2.04 -2.63
C LEU A 240 16.18 3.01 -3.64
N LEU A 241 16.62 4.19 -3.20
CA LEU A 241 17.31 5.15 -4.06
C LEU A 241 18.67 4.61 -4.55
N ASN A 242 19.42 3.94 -3.67
CA ASN A 242 20.70 3.32 -4.03
C ASN A 242 20.53 2.18 -5.06
N LEU A 243 19.40 1.46 -5.03
CA LEU A 243 19.10 0.46 -6.06
C LEU A 243 18.88 1.10 -7.43
N LEU A 244 18.14 2.21 -7.52
CA LEU A 244 17.98 2.92 -8.80
C LEU A 244 19.34 3.41 -9.32
N ASP A 245 20.17 4.00 -8.45
CA ASP A 245 21.52 4.45 -8.81
C ASP A 245 22.38 3.28 -9.33
N LYS A 246 22.39 2.14 -8.62
CA LYS A 246 23.06 0.89 -9.04
C LYS A 246 22.52 0.38 -10.38
N TYR A 247 21.25 0.62 -10.67
CA TYR A 247 20.63 0.22 -11.91
C TYR A 247 20.96 1.13 -13.09
N GLY A 248 21.63 2.26 -12.85
CA GLY A 248 21.93 3.27 -13.86
C GLY A 248 20.70 4.11 -14.22
N THR A 249 19.75 4.27 -13.29
CA THR A 249 18.55 5.08 -13.46
C THR A 249 18.32 5.98 -12.25
N SER A 250 17.27 6.79 -12.28
CA SER A 250 16.87 7.66 -11.18
C SER A 250 15.35 7.75 -11.10
N VAL A 251 14.83 8.29 -10.00
CA VAL A 251 13.40 8.57 -9.83
C VAL A 251 12.88 9.43 -10.99
N ASP A 252 13.60 10.50 -11.33
CA ASP A 252 13.25 11.40 -12.44
C ASP A 252 13.25 10.67 -13.79
N SER A 253 14.28 9.85 -14.06
CA SER A 253 14.37 9.10 -15.31
C SER A 253 13.28 8.03 -15.46
N GLU A 254 12.87 7.38 -14.37
CA GLU A 254 11.71 6.46 -14.39
C GLU A 254 10.39 7.23 -14.56
N LEU A 255 10.27 8.41 -13.95
CA LEU A 255 9.09 9.25 -14.06
C LEU A 255 8.91 9.83 -15.48
N GLU A 256 10.00 10.17 -16.16
CA GLU A 256 9.98 10.65 -17.55
C GLU A 256 9.47 9.60 -18.56
N LYS A 257 9.55 8.30 -18.21
CA LYS A 257 8.96 7.23 -19.03
C LYS A 257 7.43 7.19 -18.93
N VAL A 258 6.84 7.88 -17.95
CA VAL A 258 5.41 7.94 -17.72
C VAL A 258 4.83 9.14 -18.48
N SER A 259 4.20 8.88 -19.63
CA SER A 259 3.65 9.91 -20.52
C SER A 259 2.63 10.85 -19.84
N THR A 260 1.90 10.35 -18.83
CA THR A 260 0.92 11.13 -18.07
C THR A 260 1.56 12.10 -17.07
N ALA A 261 2.80 11.86 -16.62
CA ALA A 261 3.45 12.66 -15.59
C ALA A 261 3.74 14.10 -16.06
N ALA A 262 4.14 14.27 -17.34
CA ALA A 262 4.45 15.58 -17.92
C ALA A 262 3.22 16.50 -18.02
N ALA A 263 2.02 15.95 -18.16
CA ALA A 263 0.78 16.72 -18.27
C ALA A 263 0.26 17.23 -16.91
N ILE A 264 0.66 16.58 -15.80
CA ILE A 264 0.08 16.82 -14.48
C ILE A 264 0.91 17.81 -13.66
N ILE A 265 2.24 17.87 -13.85
CA ILE A 265 3.12 18.79 -13.08
C ILE A 265 2.89 20.23 -13.54
N PRO A 266 2.16 21.08 -12.79
CA PRO A 266 2.03 22.48 -13.17
C PRO A 266 3.31 23.18 -12.73
N GLU A 267 3.88 24.03 -13.59
CA GLU A 267 5.04 24.89 -13.26
C GLU A 267 4.84 25.78 -12.01
N SER A 268 3.62 25.84 -11.44
CA SER A 268 3.18 26.87 -10.50
C SER A 268 2.92 26.43 -9.04
N LYS A 269 2.95 25.13 -8.69
CA LYS A 269 2.84 24.71 -7.27
C LYS A 269 4.23 24.55 -6.65
N LYS A 270 4.77 25.64 -6.13
CA LYS A 270 5.96 25.62 -5.26
C LYS A 270 5.62 24.92 -3.94
N VAL A 271 5.75 23.60 -3.87
CA VAL A 271 5.79 22.92 -2.57
C VAL A 271 7.06 23.35 -1.88
N ARG A 272 6.94 24.02 -0.72
CA ARG A 272 8.10 24.47 0.05
C ARG A 272 8.75 23.25 0.67
N ASN A 273 9.74 22.67 -0.02
CA ASN A 273 10.55 21.64 0.57
C ASN A 273 11.77 22.28 1.27
N LYS A 274 11.80 22.22 2.59
CA LYS A 274 12.92 22.67 3.40
C LYS A 274 13.28 21.53 4.35
N SER A 275 14.50 21.05 4.19
CA SER A 275 15.14 20.17 5.16
C SER A 275 16.44 20.82 5.62
N SER A 276 16.60 20.96 6.92
CA SER A 276 17.82 21.40 7.57
C SER A 276 18.87 20.28 7.67
N ASN A 277 18.43 19.03 7.65
CA ASN A 277 19.31 17.86 7.66
C ASN A 277 19.84 17.58 6.23
N PRO A 278 21.17 17.47 6.02
CA PRO A 278 21.76 17.24 4.69
C PRO A 278 21.33 15.92 4.02
N LEU A 279 21.15 14.84 4.78
CA LEU A 279 20.70 13.56 4.25
C LEU A 279 19.26 13.67 3.73
N PHE A 280 18.39 14.30 4.52
CA PHE A 280 17.00 14.54 4.16
C PHE A 280 16.88 15.51 2.99
N ALA A 281 17.76 16.50 2.89
CA ALA A 281 17.84 17.38 1.72
C ALA A 281 18.25 16.62 0.46
N ASN A 282 19.14 15.63 0.57
CA ASN A 282 19.51 14.76 -0.56
C ASN A 282 18.32 13.89 -1.01
N PHE A 283 17.62 13.22 -0.08
CA PHE A 283 16.40 12.45 -0.42
C PHE A 283 15.32 13.35 -1.02
N SER A 284 15.05 14.47 -0.38
CA SER A 284 14.14 15.53 -0.82
C SER A 284 14.36 15.92 -2.27
N ASN A 285 15.62 16.13 -2.66
CA ASN A 285 15.99 16.53 -4.01
C ASN A 285 15.77 15.41 -5.02
N LYS A 286 16.17 14.18 -4.70
CA LYS A 286 15.98 12.99 -5.56
C LYS A 286 14.50 12.66 -5.79
N LEU A 287 13.63 12.96 -4.81
CA LEU A 287 12.20 12.65 -4.84
C LEU A 287 11.32 13.84 -5.24
N PHE A 288 11.89 15.05 -5.40
CA PHE A 288 11.13 16.30 -5.46
C PHE A 288 10.03 16.34 -6.52
N LYS A 289 10.36 15.98 -7.77
CA LYS A 289 9.37 15.97 -8.88
C LYS A 289 8.26 14.96 -8.61
N TYR A 290 8.65 13.76 -8.16
CA TYR A 290 7.71 12.68 -7.92
C TYR A 290 6.76 13.00 -6.77
N PHE A 291 7.29 13.47 -5.64
CA PHE A 291 6.48 13.95 -4.52
C PHE A 291 5.55 15.09 -4.92
N THR A 292 6.03 16.08 -5.68
CA THR A 292 5.21 17.23 -6.12
C THR A 292 4.02 16.77 -6.97
N LEU A 293 4.26 15.83 -7.88
CA LEU A 293 3.21 15.19 -8.69
C LEU A 293 2.19 14.47 -7.82
N LEU A 294 2.64 13.53 -6.98
CA LEU A 294 1.77 12.71 -6.12
C LEU A 294 0.98 13.58 -5.14
N HIS A 295 1.63 14.57 -4.52
CA HIS A 295 0.97 15.49 -3.60
C HIS A 295 -0.09 16.34 -4.32
N SER A 296 0.17 16.78 -5.55
CA SER A 296 -0.83 17.52 -6.34
C SER A 296 -2.04 16.66 -6.63
N LEU A 297 -1.85 15.39 -7.00
CA LEU A 297 -2.93 14.42 -7.23
C LEU A 297 -3.70 14.10 -5.93
N LYS A 298 -3.00 13.84 -4.82
CA LYS A 298 -3.60 13.59 -3.50
C LYS A 298 -4.49 14.75 -3.02
N SER A 299 -4.08 15.97 -3.35
CA SER A 299 -4.76 17.22 -2.98
C SER A 299 -5.82 17.67 -3.98
N ASP A 300 -5.89 17.06 -5.16
CA ASP A 300 -6.90 17.42 -6.16
C ASP A 300 -8.24 16.76 -5.81
N ILE A 301 -9.14 17.59 -5.31
CA ILE A 301 -10.49 17.23 -4.94
C ILE A 301 -11.54 17.97 -5.78
N SER A 302 -11.13 18.60 -6.88
CA SER A 302 -11.98 19.48 -7.68
C SER A 302 -13.21 18.76 -8.26
N GLN A 303 -13.01 17.51 -8.66
CA GLN A 303 -14.03 16.64 -9.28
C GLN A 303 -14.94 15.93 -8.27
N LEU A 304 -14.65 16.01 -6.96
CA LEU A 304 -15.38 15.27 -5.94
C LEU A 304 -16.58 16.09 -5.44
N ASP A 305 -17.74 15.46 -5.30
CA ASP A 305 -18.87 16.04 -4.58
C ASP A 305 -18.70 15.90 -3.05
N LEU A 306 -19.67 16.39 -2.26
CA LEU A 306 -19.57 16.32 -0.80
C LEU A 306 -19.51 14.88 -0.28
N THR A 307 -20.30 13.97 -0.84
CA THR A 307 -20.32 12.56 -0.43
C THR A 307 -18.96 11.91 -0.73
N ASP A 308 -18.46 12.11 -1.95
CA ASP A 308 -17.15 11.64 -2.38
C ASP A 308 -16.02 12.14 -1.46
N LEU A 309 -16.09 13.41 -1.00
CA LEU A 309 -15.12 14.00 -0.08
C LEU A 309 -15.14 13.33 1.30
N PHE A 310 -16.32 13.02 1.83
CA PHE A 310 -16.44 12.36 3.13
C PHE A 310 -15.99 10.90 3.07
N GLU A 311 -16.13 10.23 1.92
CA GLU A 311 -15.73 8.83 1.74
C GLU A 311 -14.23 8.68 1.40
N LYS A 312 -13.62 9.65 0.70
CA LYS A 312 -12.24 9.59 0.20
C LYS A 312 -11.20 9.13 1.23
N ASP A 313 -11.30 9.65 2.46
CA ASP A 313 -10.35 9.37 3.56
C ASP A 313 -11.11 9.12 4.85
N TYR A 314 -12.03 8.16 4.77
CA TYR A 314 -12.92 7.77 5.86
C TYR A 314 -12.30 6.63 6.68
N LYS A 315 -12.43 6.72 8.01
CA LYS A 315 -12.16 5.62 8.94
C LYS A 315 -13.37 5.45 9.86
N LEU A 316 -13.91 4.24 9.91
CA LEU A 316 -14.87 3.77 10.91
C LEU A 316 -14.12 3.02 12.01
N VAL A 317 -14.37 3.42 13.27
CA VAL A 317 -13.84 2.76 14.47
C VAL A 317 -15.00 2.47 15.42
N SER A 318 -14.88 1.37 16.15
CA SER A 318 -15.82 0.99 17.20
C SER A 318 -15.11 1.07 18.54
N ALA A 319 -15.72 1.73 19.52
CA ALA A 319 -15.24 1.78 20.89
C ALA A 319 -16.31 1.23 21.84
N GLU A 320 -15.88 0.37 22.76
CA GLU A 320 -16.74 -0.08 23.85
C GLU A 320 -16.80 1.00 24.93
N ASN A 321 -18.01 1.33 25.35
CA ASN A 321 -18.28 2.27 26.42
C ASN A 321 -19.15 1.59 27.48
N GLU A 322 -18.73 1.66 28.74
CA GLU A 322 -19.41 1.01 29.87
C GLU A 322 -20.88 1.43 30.03
N SER A 323 -21.24 2.66 29.64
CA SER A 323 -22.60 3.21 29.80
C SER A 323 -23.47 3.08 28.56
N PHE A 324 -22.88 3.05 27.37
CA PHE A 324 -23.62 3.10 26.09
C PHE A 324 -23.44 1.85 25.22
N GLY A 325 -22.62 0.89 25.65
CA GLY A 325 -22.25 -0.27 24.86
C GLY A 325 -21.27 0.09 23.73
N ILE A 326 -21.39 -0.58 22.59
CA ILE A 326 -20.53 -0.34 21.43
C ILE A 326 -20.97 0.94 20.71
N ILE A 327 -20.07 1.93 20.66
CA ILE A 327 -20.25 3.18 19.91
C ILE A 327 -19.42 3.09 18.62
N ASN A 328 -20.07 3.32 17.49
CA ASN A 328 -19.40 3.44 16.19
C ASN A 328 -19.20 4.92 15.84
N TYR A 329 -17.97 5.34 15.56
CA TYR A 329 -17.66 6.68 15.11
C TYR A 329 -16.86 6.67 13.81
N GLY A 330 -17.23 7.58 12.91
CA GLY A 330 -16.58 7.76 11.62
C GLY A 330 -15.80 9.07 11.58
N THR A 331 -14.60 9.06 11.02
CA THR A 331 -13.78 10.26 10.81
C THR A 331 -13.39 10.38 9.34
N SER A 332 -13.59 11.54 8.74
CA SER A 332 -13.17 11.85 7.37
C SER A 332 -12.09 12.93 7.36
N SER A 333 -10.94 12.65 6.76
CA SER A 333 -9.85 13.63 6.61
C SER A 333 -9.90 14.31 5.24
N ILE A 334 -10.34 15.57 5.20
CA ILE A 334 -10.50 16.30 3.94
C ILE A 334 -9.36 17.31 3.76
N PRO A 335 -8.65 17.33 2.60
CA PRO A 335 -7.53 18.25 2.36
C PRO A 335 -8.01 19.68 2.00
N ALA A 336 -9.06 20.17 2.66
CA ALA A 336 -9.63 21.49 2.44
C ALA A 336 -10.19 22.09 3.73
N ARG A 337 -10.26 23.42 3.78
CA ARG A 337 -10.86 24.15 4.91
C ARG A 337 -12.38 24.07 4.85
N LEU A 338 -13.05 24.20 6.00
CA LEU A 338 -14.52 24.23 6.08
C LEU A 338 -15.17 25.23 5.12
N ALA A 339 -14.56 26.40 4.90
CA ALA A 339 -15.07 27.40 3.96
C ALA A 339 -15.10 26.93 2.49
N TYR A 340 -14.27 25.95 2.10
CA TYR A 340 -14.37 25.29 0.81
C TYR A 340 -15.57 24.34 0.78
N LEU A 341 -15.76 23.55 1.84
CA LEU A 341 -16.86 22.59 1.97
C LEU A 341 -18.23 23.26 1.95
N VAL A 342 -18.39 24.40 2.61
CA VAL A 342 -19.66 25.16 2.62
C VAL A 342 -20.03 25.70 1.23
N LYS A 343 -19.09 25.79 0.30
CA LYS A 343 -19.30 26.30 -1.07
C LYS A 343 -19.46 25.19 -2.11
N LYS A 344 -19.22 23.93 -1.73
CA LYS A 344 -19.48 22.74 -2.55
C LYS A 344 -20.94 22.36 -2.39
#